data_AF-A0A1F7NA01-F1
#
_entry.id   AF-A0A1F7NA01-F1
#
_cell.length_a   1.000
_cell.length_b   1.000
_cell.length_c   1.000
_cell.angle_alpha   90.00
_cell.angle_beta   90.00
_cell.angle_gamma   90.00
#
_symmetry.space_group_name_H-M   'P 1'
#
loop_
_entity.id
_entity.type
_entity.pdbx_description
1 polymer ?
#
loop_
_entity_poly.entity_id
_entity_poly.type
_entity_poly.pdbx_seq_one_letter_code
_entity_poly.pdbx_strand_id
1 'polypeptide(L)'
;MAQSLTDLIQKSRLTVVEVDKGAGRLRVRDDSEMCTDLTCQGALVVTEEESRADLGLINPGDIIKVESNAGRPEKIVVVRRAWEEYASPET
;
A
#
# COMPACT_ATOMS: atom_id res chain seq x y z
N MET A 1 -20.79 -0.39 18.51
CA MET A 1 -20.27 -1.34 17.52
C MET A 1 -19.65 -0.52 16.39
N ALA A 2 -18.42 -0.03 16.60
CA ALA A 2 -17.66 0.60 15.53
C ALA A 2 -17.08 -0.54 14.70
N GLN A 3 -17.66 -0.75 13.52
CA GLN A 3 -17.06 -1.61 12.51
C GLN A 3 -15.76 -0.90 12.16
N SER A 4 -14.65 -1.32 12.79
CA SER A 4 -13.38 -0.62 12.70
C SER A 4 -13.05 -0.42 11.24
N LEU A 5 -13.03 0.84 10.82
CA LEU A 5 -12.62 1.27 9.47
C LEU A 5 -11.26 0.64 9.09
N THR A 6 -10.46 0.28 10.09
CA THR A 6 -9.21 -0.50 10.03
C THR A 6 -9.35 -1.92 9.47
N ASP A 7 -10.47 -2.60 9.69
CA ASP A 7 -10.72 -3.97 9.20
C ASP A 7 -11.12 -3.98 7.71
N LEU A 8 -11.82 -2.94 7.25
CA LEU A 8 -12.22 -2.78 5.84
C LEU A 8 -11.01 -2.54 4.92
N ILE A 9 -9.93 -1.97 5.46
CA ILE A 9 -8.67 -1.77 4.74
C ILE A 9 -7.99 -3.10 4.41
N GLN A 10 -8.20 -4.16 5.20
CA GLN A 10 -7.58 -5.48 4.95
C GLN A 10 -8.00 -6.11 3.62
N LYS A 11 -9.13 -5.70 3.03
CA LYS A 11 -9.65 -6.31 1.79
C LYS A 11 -9.68 -5.38 0.58
N SER A 12 -9.52 -4.07 0.78
CA SER A 12 -9.63 -3.10 -0.30
C SER A 12 -8.27 -2.80 -0.91
N ARG A 13 -8.21 -2.80 -2.25
CA ARG A 13 -7.04 -2.35 -2.99
C ARG A 13 -6.90 -0.85 -2.78
N LEU A 14 -5.69 -0.42 -2.43
CA LEU A 14 -5.37 0.96 -2.10
C LEU A 14 -4.37 1.48 -3.10
N THR A 15 -4.69 2.59 -3.77
CA THR A 15 -3.76 3.25 -4.69
C THR A 15 -2.88 4.20 -3.90
N VAL A 16 -1.57 4.02 -3.98
CA VAL A 16 -0.62 4.91 -3.33
C VAL A 16 -0.63 6.24 -4.07
N VAL A 17 -0.93 7.32 -3.35
CA VAL A 17 -0.91 8.67 -3.89
C VAL A 17 0.44 9.32 -3.59
N GLU A 18 0.99 9.07 -2.41
CA GLU A 18 2.23 9.69 -1.93
C GLU A 18 2.93 8.78 -0.93
N VAL A 19 4.26 8.86 -0.89
CA VAL A 19 5.12 8.06 0.00
C VAL A 19 6.05 8.99 0.76
N ASP A 20 5.87 9.10 2.07
CA ASP A 20 6.75 9.85 2.96
C ASP A 20 7.72 8.89 3.66
N LYS A 21 8.90 8.73 3.07
CA LYS A 21 9.96 7.83 3.58
C LYS A 21 10.61 8.38 4.85
N GLY A 22 10.57 9.69 5.08
CA GLY A 22 11.16 10.33 6.26
C GLY A 22 10.33 10.12 7.53
N ALA A 23 9.00 10.19 7.40
CA ALA A 23 8.05 9.96 8.48
C ALA A 23 7.53 8.52 8.55
N GLY A 24 7.84 7.66 7.57
CA GLY A 24 7.32 6.30 7.50
C GLY A 24 5.81 6.27 7.24
N ARG A 25 5.29 7.24 6.48
CA ARG A 25 3.86 7.41 6.19
C ARG A 25 3.57 7.17 4.72
N LEU A 26 2.43 6.57 4.45
CA LEU A 26 1.91 6.34 3.11
C LEU A 26 0.57 7.06 2.99
N ARG A 27 0.40 7.82 1.92
CA ARG A 27 -0.91 8.33 1.55
C ARG A 27 -1.50 7.40 0.51
N VAL A 28 -2.65 6.83 0.84
CA VAL A 28 -3.37 5.91 -0.04
C VAL A 28 -4.75 6.46 -0.37
N ARG A 29 -5.28 6.06 -1.51
CA ARG A 29 -6.65 6.34 -1.95
C ARG A 29 -7.41 5.03 -2.04
N ASP A 30 -8.58 4.98 -1.43
CA ASP A 30 -9.52 3.85 -1.58
C ASP A 30 -10.43 4.02 -2.80
N ASP A 31 -11.30 3.03 -3.04
CA ASP A 31 -12.28 3.03 -4.12
C ASP A 31 -13.28 4.21 -4.04
N SER A 32 -13.57 4.70 -2.83
CA SER A 32 -14.43 5.87 -2.60
C SER A 32 -13.72 7.21 -2.87
N GLU A 33 -12.54 7.17 -3.50
CA GLU A 33 -11.65 8.32 -3.75
C GLU A 33 -11.18 9.05 -2.49
N MET A 34 -11.35 8.47 -1.30
CA MET A 34 -10.92 9.09 -0.04
C MET A 34 -9.43 8.84 0.17
N CYS A 35 -8.70 9.92 0.43
CA CYS A 35 -7.29 9.84 0.74
C CYS A 35 -7.10 9.61 2.24
N THR A 36 -6.47 8.50 2.60
CA THR A 36 -6.15 8.14 3.99
C THR A 36 -4.63 8.12 4.17
N ASP A 37 -4.14 8.72 5.25
CA ASP A 37 -2.76 8.56 5.69
C ASP A 37 -2.62 7.31 6.56
N LEU A 38 -1.73 6.41 6.15
CA LEU A 38 -1.35 5.22 6.87
C LEU A 38 0.06 5.39 7.42
N THR A 39 0.19 5.26 8.74
CA THR A 39 1.51 5.20 9.37
C THR A 39 1.97 3.75 9.36
N CYS A 40 2.99 3.48 8.56
CA CYS A 40 3.51 2.13 8.28
C CYS A 40 4.97 1.98 8.77
N GLN A 41 5.33 2.71 9.82
CA GLN A 41 6.67 2.71 10.36
C GLN A 41 7.07 1.30 10.83
N GLY A 42 8.01 0.67 10.10
CA GLY A 42 8.46 -0.70 10.35
C GLY A 42 7.61 -1.81 9.72
N ALA A 43 6.62 -1.47 8.88
CA ALA A 43 5.83 -2.47 8.16
C ALA A 43 6.67 -3.19 7.09
N LEU A 44 6.42 -4.50 6.91
CA LEU A 44 7.09 -5.29 5.88
C LEU A 44 6.41 -5.05 4.53
N VAL A 45 7.12 -4.43 3.59
CA VAL A 45 6.68 -4.33 2.20
C VAL A 45 7.03 -5.61 1.47
N VAL A 46 6.05 -6.23 0.81
CA VAL A 46 6.20 -7.44 0.02
C VAL A 46 5.76 -7.15 -1.40
N THR A 47 6.69 -7.27 -2.33
CA THR A 47 6.46 -7.23 -3.78
C THR A 47 6.57 -8.65 -4.34
N GLU A 48 6.25 -8.84 -5.61
CA GLU A 48 6.38 -10.14 -6.28
C GLU A 48 7.85 -10.60 -6.40
N GLU A 49 8.80 -9.67 -6.47
CA GLU A 49 10.24 -9.95 -6.63
C GLU A 49 10.97 -10.01 -5.28
N GLU A 50 10.61 -9.12 -4.35
CA GLU A 50 11.34 -8.97 -3.08
C GLU A 50 10.45 -8.49 -1.93
N SER A 51 10.86 -8.82 -0.70
CA SER A 51 10.24 -8.32 0.53
C SER A 51 11.25 -7.56 1.37
N ARG A 52 10.89 -6.36 1.81
CA ARG A 52 11.76 -5.45 2.56
C ARG A 52 10.96 -4.66 3.59
N ALA A 53 11.50 -4.52 4.79
CA ALA A 53 10.91 -3.68 5.83
C ALA A 53 11.21 -2.19 5.60
N ASP A 54 10.98 -1.72 4.37
CA ASP A 54 11.26 -0.36 3.93
C ASP A 54 10.25 0.09 2.88
N LEU A 55 9.73 1.31 3.05
CA LEU A 55 8.77 1.90 2.11
C LEU A 55 9.41 2.32 0.77
N GLY A 56 10.73 2.16 0.63
CA GLY A 56 11.48 2.50 -0.58
C GLY A 56 11.08 1.69 -1.80
N LEU A 57 10.45 0.53 -1.62
CA LEU A 57 9.94 -0.32 -2.71
C LEU A 57 8.58 0.12 -3.25
N ILE A 58 7.88 1.04 -2.56
CA ILE A 58 6.57 1.55 -2.95
C ILE A 58 6.75 2.87 -3.68
N ASN A 59 6.09 2.99 -4.83
CA ASN A 59 6.03 4.20 -5.62
C ASN A 59 4.60 4.77 -5.64
N PRO A 60 4.45 6.10 -5.78
CA PRO A 60 3.15 6.69 -6.06
C PRO A 60 2.58 6.13 -7.37
N GLY A 61 1.31 5.75 -7.34
CA GLY A 61 0.58 5.05 -8.38
C GLY A 61 0.46 3.54 -8.14
N ASP A 62 1.33 2.93 -7.33
CA ASP A 62 1.26 1.49 -7.05
C ASP A 62 -0.04 1.14 -6.32
N ILE A 63 -0.59 -0.04 -6.63
CA ILE A 63 -1.75 -0.57 -5.93
C ILE A 63 -1.25 -1.56 -4.88
N ILE A 64 -1.49 -1.21 -3.61
CA ILE A 64 -1.09 -2.00 -2.47
C ILE A 64 -2.30 -2.57 -1.72
N LYS A 65 -2.05 -3.59 -0.92
CA LYS A 65 -2.97 -4.18 0.04
C LYS A 65 -2.29 -4.16 1.40
N VAL A 66 -2.95 -3.57 2.39
CA VAL A 66 -2.38 -3.43 3.73
C VAL A 66 -3.00 -4.47 4.64
N GLU A 67 -2.20 -5.48 5.00
CA GLU A 67 -2.56 -6.48 5.99
C GLU A 67 -2.23 -5.93 7.37
N SER A 68 -3.28 -5.70 8.15
CA SER A 68 -3.16 -5.29 9.54
C SER A 68 -3.37 -6.50 10.44
N ASN A 69 -2.45 -6.78 11.35
CA ASN A 69 -2.66 -7.81 12.37
C ASN A 69 -2.92 -7.11 13.71
N ALA A 70 -3.98 -7.50 14.40
CA ALA A 70 -4.38 -6.91 15.69
C ALA A 70 -4.51 -5.36 15.69
N GLY A 71 -4.95 -4.77 14.56
CA GLY A 71 -5.19 -3.32 14.45
C GLY A 71 -3.95 -2.47 14.14
N ARG A 72 -2.79 -3.07 13.84
CA ARG A 72 -1.61 -2.37 13.33
C ARG A 72 -1.24 -2.88 11.94
N PRO A 73 -0.86 -1.99 11.00
CA PRO A 73 -0.34 -2.42 9.70
C PRO A 73 0.99 -3.16 9.91
N GLU A 74 0.97 -4.49 9.75
CA GLU A 74 2.18 -5.33 9.86
C GLU A 74 2.82 -5.57 8.49
N LYS A 75 2.01 -5.69 7.43
CA LYS A 75 2.48 -6.10 6.11
C LYS A 75 1.78 -5.32 5.00
N ILE A 76 2.56 -4.80 4.07
CA ILE A 76 2.06 -4.12 2.87
C ILE A 76 2.41 -5.01 1.69
N VAL A 77 1.40 -5.51 0.99
CA VAL A 77 1.58 -6.32 -0.22
C VAL A 77 1.36 -5.43 -1.43
N VAL A 78 2.36 -5.27 -2.28
CA VAL A 78 2.21 -4.58 -3.57
C VAL A 78 1.56 -5.58 -4.54
N VAL A 79 0.36 -5.24 -5.04
CA VAL A 79 -0.48 -6.14 -5.85
C VAL A 79 -0.40 -5.80 -7.33
N ARG A 80 -0.20 -4.53 -7.67
CA ARG A 80 0.13 -4.07 -9.03
C ARG A 80 1.08 -2.91 -8.95
N ARG A 81 2.10 -2.89 -9.80
CA ARG A 81 2.95 -1.70 -9.89
C ARG A 81 2.44 -0.75 -10.98
N ALA A 82 2.50 0.55 -10.74
CA ALA A 82 2.10 1.57 -11.72
C ALA A 82 2.93 1.54 -13.01
N TRP A 83 4.15 0.98 -12.96
CA TRP A 83 5.04 0.90 -14.11
C TRP A 83 4.73 -0.29 -15.05
N GLU A 84 3.91 -1.26 -14.61
CA GLU A 84 3.57 -2.43 -15.44
C GLU A 84 2.62 -2.11 -16.61
N GLU A 85 2.05 -0.90 -16.67
CA GLU A 85 1.22 -0.48 -17.81
C GLU A 85 2.04 0.04 -19.01
N TYR A 86 3.39 0.06 -18.93
CA TYR A 86 4.26 0.45 -20.05
C TYR A 86 5.04 -0.71 -20.68
N ALA A 87 4.92 -1.92 -20.16
CA ALA A 87 5.49 -3.11 -20.80
C ALA A 87 4.47 -3.81 -21.70
N SER A 88 3.88 -3.08 -22.65
CA SER A 88 3.38 -3.70 -23.88
C SER A 88 4.55 -3.80 -24.85
N PRO A 89 5.18 -4.98 -25.04
CA PRO A 89 5.84 -5.23 -26.31
C PRO A 89 4.71 -5.46 -27.32
N GLU A 90 4.31 -4.40 -28.02
CA GLU A 90 3.71 -4.57 -29.33
C GLU A 90 4.79 -5.22 -30.21
N THR A 91 4.58 -6.48 -30.61
CA THR A 91 5.37 -7.16 -31.65
C THR A 91 4.42 -7.90 -32.56
#